data_AF-I0J8T8-F1
#
_entry.id   AF-I0J8T8-F1
#
_cell.length_a   1.000
_cell.length_b   1.000
_cell.length_c   1.000
_cell.angle_alpha   90.00
_cell.angle_beta   90.00
_cell.angle_gamma   90.00
#
_symmetry.space_group_name_H-M   'P 1'
#
loop_
_entity.id
_entity.type
_entity.pdbx_description
1 polymer ?
#
loop_
_entity_poly.entity_id
_entity_poly.type
_entity_poly.pdbx_seq_one_letter_code
_entity_poly.pdbx_strand_id
1 'polypeptide(L)'
;TMGVMAPVNEEFLNSKGDDFAKATDPSSLLYNGPYLLKSIVTKSSVEFAKNPNYWDKDNVHVDKVKLSFWDGQDTSKPAENFKDGSLTAARLYPTSASFAELEKSMKDNIVYTKQDSITYLVGTNIDRQSYKYTSKTSDEQKASTKKALL
;
A
#
# COMPACT_ATOMS: atom_id res chain seq x y z
N THR A 1 -3.01 1.15 -14.74
CA THR A 1 -1.76 0.52 -15.24
C THR A 1 -1.54 -0.79 -14.52
N MET A 2 -1.26 -1.85 -15.27
CA MET A 2 -0.81 -3.15 -14.73
C MET A 2 0.70 -3.07 -14.52
N GLY A 3 1.16 -2.91 -13.26
CA GLY A 3 2.59 -2.80 -12.96
C GLY A 3 3.42 -4.01 -13.42
N VAL A 4 2.80 -5.19 -13.50
CA VAL A 4 3.43 -6.44 -13.95
C VAL A 4 3.81 -6.45 -15.44
N MET A 5 3.24 -5.54 -16.25
CA MET A 5 3.57 -5.40 -17.67
C MET A 5 4.58 -4.28 -17.93
N ALA A 6 5.07 -3.60 -16.89
CA ALA A 6 6.10 -2.60 -17.04
C ALA A 6 7.42 -3.27 -17.49
N PRO A 7 8.18 -2.64 -18.39
CA PRO A 7 9.45 -3.20 -18.85
C PRO A 7 10.49 -3.18 -17.74
N VAL A 8 11.42 -4.15 -17.80
CA VAL A 8 12.62 -4.19 -16.97
C VAL A 8 13.83 -4.19 -17.91
N ASN A 9 14.89 -3.47 -17.55
CA ASN A 9 16.12 -3.49 -18.33
C ASN A 9 16.92 -4.77 -18.02
N GLU A 10 17.19 -5.57 -19.05
CA GLU A 10 17.83 -6.88 -18.94
C GLU A 10 19.26 -6.80 -18.35
N GLU A 11 20.09 -5.90 -18.86
CA GLU A 11 21.47 -5.73 -18.38
C GLU A 11 21.51 -5.35 -16.90
N PHE A 12 20.68 -4.38 -16.50
CA PHE A 12 20.58 -3.95 -15.12
C PHE A 12 20.07 -5.07 -14.21
N LEU A 13 19.02 -5.78 -14.63
CA LEU A 13 18.48 -6.93 -13.89
C LEU A 13 19.58 -7.98 -13.67
N ASN A 14 20.29 -8.37 -14.73
CA ASN A 14 21.38 -9.33 -14.66
C ASN A 14 22.53 -8.83 -13.75
N SER A 15 22.85 -7.54 -13.80
CA SER A 15 23.89 -6.95 -12.93
C SER A 15 23.52 -6.93 -11.44
N LYS A 16 22.22 -6.92 -11.10
CA LYS A 16 21.73 -6.92 -9.72
C LYS A 16 21.47 -8.33 -9.19
N GLY A 17 21.08 -9.27 -10.05
CA GLY A 17 20.77 -10.65 -9.66
C GLY A 17 19.73 -10.70 -8.54
N ASP A 18 20.04 -11.45 -7.48
CA ASP A 18 19.16 -11.63 -6.30
C ASP A 18 18.92 -10.33 -5.51
N ASP A 19 19.79 -9.33 -5.66
CA ASP A 19 19.60 -8.03 -5.04
C ASP A 19 18.63 -7.13 -5.83
N PHE A 20 18.14 -7.53 -7.00
CA PHE A 20 17.16 -6.75 -7.75
C PHE A 20 15.90 -6.49 -6.90
N ALA A 21 15.45 -5.23 -6.86
CA ALA A 21 14.30 -4.80 -6.06
C ALA A 21 14.39 -5.11 -4.53
N LYS A 22 15.61 -5.18 -3.97
CA LYS A 22 15.83 -5.35 -2.53
C LYS A 22 15.07 -4.32 -1.70
N ALA A 23 14.23 -4.82 -0.81
CA ALA A 23 13.41 -4.00 0.07
C ALA A 23 14.32 -3.07 0.90
N THR A 24 14.20 -1.76 0.68
CA THR A 24 14.99 -0.64 1.25
C THR A 24 16.25 -0.17 0.53
N ASP A 25 16.61 -0.75 -0.63
CA ASP A 25 17.70 -0.23 -1.45
C ASP A 25 17.18 0.42 -2.75
N PRO A 26 17.05 1.75 -2.82
CA PRO A 26 16.60 2.42 -4.04
C PRO A 26 17.54 2.22 -5.24
N SER A 27 18.81 1.85 -5.01
CA SER A 27 19.83 1.61 -6.04
C SER A 27 19.69 0.24 -6.70
N SER A 28 18.84 -0.64 -6.17
CA SER A 28 18.57 -1.96 -6.72
C SER A 28 17.52 -1.98 -7.83
N LEU A 29 17.05 -0.81 -8.26
CA LEU A 29 16.03 -0.61 -9.29
C LEU A 29 16.51 0.41 -10.32
N LEU A 30 16.08 0.22 -11.56
CA LEU A 30 16.24 1.19 -12.65
C LEU A 30 14.86 1.69 -13.07
N TYR A 31 14.75 2.99 -13.33
CA TYR A 31 13.46 3.66 -13.51
C TYR A 31 13.33 4.24 -14.91
N ASN A 32 12.20 4.00 -15.55
CA ASN A 32 11.79 4.63 -16.82
C ASN A 32 10.52 5.47 -16.69
N GLY A 33 9.96 5.59 -15.48
CA GLY A 33 8.76 6.36 -15.17
C GLY A 33 9.06 7.81 -14.75
N PRO A 34 8.02 8.58 -14.37
CA PRO A 34 8.13 10.01 -14.04
C PRO A 34 8.87 10.30 -12.72
N TYR A 35 9.05 9.29 -11.86
CA TYR A 35 9.67 9.45 -10.55
C TYR A 35 10.75 8.40 -10.30
N LEU A 36 11.75 8.77 -9.50
CA LEU A 36 12.79 7.93 -8.93
C LEU A 36 12.46 7.70 -7.45
N LEU A 37 12.51 6.46 -6.99
CA LEU A 37 12.50 6.18 -5.56
C LEU A 37 13.81 6.70 -4.94
N LYS A 38 13.70 7.43 -3.83
CA LYS A 38 14.83 8.04 -3.12
C LYS A 38 15.10 7.37 -1.78
N SER A 39 14.06 6.96 -1.06
CA SER A 39 14.20 6.28 0.22
C SER A 39 12.97 5.44 0.55
N ILE A 40 13.20 4.35 1.30
CA ILE A 40 12.16 3.59 2.00
C ILE A 40 12.64 3.43 3.43
N VAL A 41 11.92 4.03 4.38
CA VAL A 41 12.15 3.85 5.81
C VAL A 41 10.98 3.05 6.35
N THR A 42 11.25 1.80 6.75
CA THR A 42 10.26 0.85 7.25
C THR A 42 9.41 1.47 8.36
N LYS A 43 8.08 1.36 8.24
CA LYS A 43 7.09 1.94 9.16
C LYS A 43 7.20 3.46 9.36
N SER A 44 7.78 4.18 8.40
CA SER A 44 7.92 5.63 8.47
C SER A 44 7.54 6.33 7.18
N SER A 45 8.31 6.15 6.10
CA SER A 45 8.04 6.88 4.85
C SER A 45 8.61 6.20 3.61
N VAL A 46 8.05 6.58 2.46
CA VAL A 46 8.61 6.35 1.13
C VAL A 46 8.72 7.70 0.42
N GLU A 47 9.89 8.01 -0.13
CA GLU A 47 10.13 9.29 -0.81
C GLU A 47 10.51 9.08 -2.27
N PHE A 48 9.94 9.92 -3.13
CA PHE A 48 10.22 9.95 -4.56
C PHE A 48 10.65 11.35 -4.98
N ALA A 49 11.47 11.42 -6.02
CA ALA A 49 11.82 12.67 -6.69
C ALA A 49 11.54 12.55 -8.19
N LYS A 50 11.22 13.68 -8.83
CA LYS A 50 11.04 13.77 -10.29
C LYS A 50 12.23 13.16 -11.04
N ASN A 51 11.95 12.35 -12.07
CA ASN A 51 12.96 11.74 -12.92
C ASN A 51 13.36 12.68 -14.08
N PRO A 52 14.60 13.22 -14.12
CA PRO A 52 15.03 14.12 -15.18
C PRO A 52 15.22 13.44 -16.54
N ASN A 53 15.23 12.10 -16.56
CA ASN A 53 15.40 11.27 -17.76
C ASN A 53 14.05 10.75 -18.30
N TYR A 54 12.93 11.07 -17.66
CA TYR A 54 11.61 10.69 -18.17
C TYR A 54 11.32 11.45 -19.46
N TRP A 55 10.80 10.75 -20.47
CA TRP A 55 10.57 11.31 -21.81
C TRP A 55 9.59 12.50 -21.78
N ASP A 56 8.61 12.47 -20.87
CA ASP A 56 7.57 13.50 -20.72
C ASP A 56 7.75 14.32 -19.43
N LYS A 57 9.00 14.59 -19.05
CA LYS A 57 9.36 15.29 -17.80
C LYS A 57 8.80 16.71 -17.68
N ASP A 58 8.49 17.37 -18.79
CA ASP A 58 7.98 18.74 -18.79
C ASP A 58 6.52 18.81 -18.29
N ASN A 59 5.78 17.69 -18.39
CA ASN A 59 4.42 17.52 -17.85
C ASN A 59 4.38 16.93 -16.43
N VAL A 60 5.55 16.75 -15.79
CA VAL A 60 5.65 16.31 -14.39
C VAL A 60 5.83 17.54 -13.50
N HIS A 61 4.75 18.01 -12.88
CA HIS A 61 4.75 19.27 -12.11
C HIS A 61 5.06 19.12 -10.62
N VAL A 62 5.06 17.90 -10.09
CA VAL A 62 5.37 17.64 -8.68
C VAL A 62 6.83 17.21 -8.58
N ASP A 63 7.62 17.96 -7.82
CA ASP A 63 9.06 17.69 -7.68
C ASP A 63 9.36 16.50 -6.76
N LYS A 64 8.58 16.38 -5.68
CA LYS A 64 8.78 15.39 -4.62
C LYS A 64 7.45 14.82 -4.16
N VAL A 65 7.42 13.52 -3.92
CA VAL A 65 6.29 12.83 -3.30
C VAL A 65 6.78 12.14 -2.05
N LYS A 66 6.11 12.38 -0.92
CA LYS A 66 6.35 11.66 0.33
C LYS A 66 5.09 10.89 0.71
N LEU A 67 5.22 9.58 0.85
CA LEU A 67 4.18 8.71 1.39
C LEU A 67 4.52 8.46 2.85
N SER A 68 3.63 8.88 3.76
CA SER A 68 3.77 8.64 5.19
C SER A 68 3.12 7.32 5.59
N PHE A 69 3.80 6.56 6.44
CA PHE A 69 3.25 5.30 6.96
C PHE A 69 2.14 5.56 7.96
N TRP A 70 1.06 4.78 7.85
CA TRP A 70 -0.02 4.69 8.81
C TRP A 70 -0.44 3.22 8.93
N ASP A 71 -0.53 2.72 10.15
CA ASP A 71 -0.72 1.29 10.44
C ASP A 71 -2.20 0.86 10.49
N GLY A 72 -3.13 1.80 10.33
CA GLY A 72 -4.56 1.52 10.28
C GLY A 72 -5.26 1.50 11.64
N GLN A 73 -4.55 1.67 12.77
CA GLN A 73 -5.16 1.55 14.09
C GLN A 73 -6.09 2.73 14.42
N ASP A 74 -5.62 3.95 14.15
CA ASP A 74 -6.39 5.17 14.37
C ASP A 74 -6.91 5.75 13.05
N THR A 75 -8.20 5.54 12.79
CA THR A 75 -8.86 6.03 11.58
C THR A 75 -9.10 7.55 11.52
N SER A 76 -8.96 8.31 12.63
CA SER A 76 -9.01 9.78 12.58
C SER A 76 -7.67 10.39 12.18
N LYS A 77 -6.56 9.70 12.46
CA LYS A 77 -5.22 10.24 12.30
C LYS A 77 -4.90 10.80 10.90
N PRO A 78 -5.29 10.14 9.78
CA PRO A 78 -5.08 10.71 8.45
C PRO A 78 -5.77 12.07 8.26
N ALA A 79 -6.98 12.25 8.79
CA ALA A 79 -7.73 13.50 8.66
C ALA A 79 -7.14 14.62 9.54
N GLU A 80 -6.63 14.29 10.73
CA GLU A 80 -5.88 15.23 11.57
C GLU A 80 -4.61 15.72 10.87
N ASN A 81 -3.83 14.80 10.30
CA ASN A 81 -2.61 15.13 9.57
C ASN A 81 -2.92 15.93 8.28
N PHE A 82 -4.11 15.78 7.70
CA PHE A 82 -4.54 16.65 6.60
C PHE A 82 -4.86 18.07 7.12
N LYS A 83 -5.54 18.16 8.26
CA LYS A 83 -5.91 19.44 8.91
C LYS A 83 -4.70 20.31 9.23
N ASP A 84 -3.63 19.69 9.74
CA ASP A 84 -2.41 20.40 10.13
C ASP A 84 -1.42 20.63 8.97
N GLY A 85 -1.76 20.16 7.76
CA GLY A 85 -0.96 20.32 6.55
C GLY A 85 0.15 19.28 6.37
N SER A 86 0.26 18.28 7.26
CA SER A 86 1.23 17.18 7.12
C SER A 86 0.92 16.24 5.94
N LEU A 87 -0.36 16.13 5.56
CA LEU A 87 -0.83 15.40 4.38
C LEU A 87 -1.59 16.34 3.44
N THR A 88 -1.36 16.16 2.14
CA THR A 88 -2.12 16.87 1.09
C THR A 88 -3.39 16.13 0.67
N ALA A 89 -3.56 14.87 1.11
CA ALA A 89 -4.75 14.06 0.91
C ALA A 89 -4.85 12.99 2.01
N ALA A 90 -6.07 12.70 2.45
CA ALA A 90 -6.34 11.67 3.45
C ALA A 90 -7.58 10.85 3.09
N ARG A 91 -7.51 9.52 3.29
CA ARG A 91 -8.68 8.66 3.21
C ARG A 91 -9.56 8.88 4.44
N LEU A 92 -10.86 8.99 4.21
CA LEU A 92 -11.87 9.04 5.27
C LEU A 92 -12.61 7.70 5.36
N TYR A 93 -13.17 7.44 6.54
CA TYR A 93 -13.93 6.24 6.85
C TYR A 93 -15.33 6.64 7.28
N PRO A 94 -16.33 6.66 6.37
CA PRO A 94 -17.68 7.13 6.67
C PRO A 94 -18.38 6.36 7.80
N THR A 95 -17.94 5.13 8.08
CA THR A 95 -18.46 4.29 9.16
C THR A 95 -17.70 4.45 10.48
N SER A 96 -16.70 5.32 10.56
CA SER A 96 -15.94 5.58 11.80
C SER A 96 -16.68 6.52 12.74
N ALA A 97 -16.39 6.43 14.04
CA ALA A 97 -17.02 7.27 15.06
C ALA A 97 -16.68 8.76 14.90
N SER A 98 -15.52 9.10 14.33
CA SER A 98 -15.05 10.48 14.16
C SER A 98 -15.60 11.17 12.90
N PHE A 99 -16.24 10.44 11.98
CA PHE A 99 -16.63 10.98 10.69
C PHE A 99 -17.62 12.16 10.78
N ALA A 100 -18.61 12.08 11.68
CA ALA A 100 -19.63 13.12 11.81
C ALA A 100 -19.05 14.49 12.23
N GLU A 101 -17.96 14.51 13.00
CA GLU A 101 -17.28 15.75 13.38
C GLU A 101 -16.36 16.27 12.26
N LEU A 102 -15.70 15.34 11.56
CA LEU A 102 -14.88 15.67 10.38
C LEU A 102 -15.74 16.30 9.28
N GLU A 103 -16.91 15.73 9.01
CA GLU A 103 -17.85 16.27 8.02
C GLU A 103 -18.30 17.69 8.37
N LYS A 104 -18.66 17.96 9.63
CA LYS A 104 -19.04 19.32 10.06
C LYS A 104 -17.92 20.34 9.88
N SER A 105 -16.68 19.95 10.12
CA SER A 105 -15.53 20.87 10.12
C SER A 105 -14.81 20.99 8.77
N MET A 106 -14.99 20.03 7.85
CA MET A 106 -14.23 19.93 6.60
C MET A 106 -15.09 19.57 5.38
N LYS A 107 -16.43 19.73 5.43
CA LYS A 107 -17.34 19.36 4.33
C LYS A 107 -16.87 19.76 2.93
N ASP A 108 -16.29 20.95 2.80
CA ASP A 108 -15.88 21.53 1.50
C ASP A 108 -14.58 20.90 0.98
N ASN A 109 -13.84 20.17 1.83
CA ASN A 109 -12.66 19.39 1.48
C ASN A 109 -12.99 17.92 1.20
N ILE A 110 -14.20 17.45 1.51
CA ILE A 110 -14.59 16.06 1.31
C ILE A 110 -15.00 15.85 -0.15
N VAL A 111 -14.25 14.98 -0.83
CA VAL A 111 -14.54 14.57 -2.20
C VAL A 111 -14.88 13.08 -2.24
N TYR A 112 -15.98 12.75 -2.92
CA TYR A 112 -16.35 11.36 -3.21
C TYR A 112 -15.77 10.96 -4.55
N THR A 113 -14.91 9.94 -4.56
CA THR A 113 -14.43 9.34 -5.79
C THR A 113 -15.48 8.37 -6.34
N LYS A 114 -15.44 8.11 -7.65
CA LYS A 114 -16.24 7.04 -8.24
C LYS A 114 -15.93 5.72 -7.55
N GLN A 115 -16.94 4.89 -7.39
CA GLN A 115 -16.76 3.51 -6.92
C GLN A 115 -15.84 2.78 -7.90
N ASP A 116 -14.84 2.09 -7.35
CA ASP A 116 -13.94 1.25 -8.13
C ASP A 116 -14.57 -0.12 -8.42
N SER A 117 -13.90 -0.92 -9.24
CA SER A 117 -14.33 -2.29 -9.54
C SER A 117 -13.75 -3.31 -8.56
N ILE A 118 -13.50 -2.92 -7.30
CA ILE A 118 -12.94 -3.80 -6.28
C ILE A 118 -14.08 -4.52 -5.53
N THR A 119 -13.94 -5.83 -5.36
CA THR A 119 -14.79 -6.63 -4.47
C THR A 119 -13.95 -7.10 -3.28
N TYR A 120 -14.44 -6.81 -2.07
CA TYR A 120 -13.84 -7.33 -0.84
C TYR A 120 -14.48 -8.68 -0.52
N LEU A 121 -13.65 -9.66 -0.22
CA LEU A 121 -14.07 -11.04 0.03
C LEU A 121 -13.42 -11.55 1.32
N VAL A 122 -14.10 -12.47 2.00
CA VAL A 122 -13.49 -13.25 3.07
C VAL A 122 -12.90 -14.51 2.45
N GLY A 123 -11.57 -14.61 2.44
CA GLY A 123 -10.87 -15.81 2.00
C GLY A 123 -10.83 -16.86 3.11
N THR A 124 -11.42 -18.04 2.87
CA THR A 124 -11.36 -19.18 3.79
C THR A 124 -10.32 -20.18 3.33
N ASN A 125 -9.31 -20.46 4.16
CA ASN A 125 -8.33 -21.50 3.87
C ASN A 125 -8.94 -22.89 4.10
N ILE A 126 -9.24 -23.60 3.00
CA ILE A 126 -9.86 -24.93 3.02
C ILE A 126 -8.88 -26.09 3.21
N ASP A 127 -7.57 -25.84 3.12
CA ASP A 127 -6.52 -26.84 3.31
C ASP A 127 -5.52 -26.42 4.40
N ARG A 128 -6.03 -26.32 5.63
CA ARG A 128 -5.20 -25.99 6.79
C ARG A 128 -4.25 -27.14 7.12
N GLN A 129 -2.96 -26.92 6.89
CA GLN A 129 -1.89 -27.87 7.25
C GLN A 129 -1.24 -27.59 8.62
N SER A 130 -1.33 -26.35 9.12
CA SER A 130 -0.68 -25.95 10.38
C SER A 130 -1.67 -25.74 11.53
N TYR A 131 -1.40 -26.42 12.65
CA TYR A 131 -2.20 -26.40 13.88
C TYR A 131 -1.46 -25.81 15.08
N LYS A 132 -0.25 -25.28 14.88
CA LYS A 132 0.65 -24.75 15.94
C LYS A 132 -0.03 -23.73 16.87
N TYR A 133 -0.93 -22.92 16.33
CA TYR A 133 -1.63 -21.86 17.06
C TYR A 133 -3.13 -22.16 17.18
N THR A 134 -3.47 -23.40 17.52
CA THR A 134 -4.86 -23.84 17.71
C THR A 134 -5.01 -24.63 18.99
N SER A 135 -6.24 -24.70 19.50
CA SER A 135 -6.62 -25.63 20.55
C SER A 135 -6.85 -27.07 20.05
N LYS A 136 -6.65 -27.35 18.74
CA LYS A 136 -6.87 -28.67 18.14
C LYS A 136 -5.59 -29.48 18.21
N THR A 137 -5.58 -30.50 19.06
CA THR A 137 -4.39 -31.30 19.36
C THR A 137 -4.45 -32.69 18.75
N SER A 138 -5.63 -33.32 18.69
CA SER A 138 -5.81 -34.68 18.15
C SER A 138 -6.01 -34.69 16.64
N ASP A 139 -5.71 -35.82 16.01
CA ASP A 139 -5.87 -35.99 14.56
C ASP A 139 -7.35 -36.03 14.16
N GLU A 140 -8.23 -36.55 15.02
CA GLU A 140 -9.68 -36.50 14.84
C GLU A 140 -10.18 -35.06 14.86
N GLN A 141 -9.68 -34.24 15.79
CA GLN A 141 -10.02 -32.82 15.86
C GLN A 141 -9.56 -32.07 14.59
N LYS A 142 -8.35 -32.36 14.11
CA LYS A 142 -7.80 -31.77 12.87
C LYS A 142 -8.62 -32.20 11.65
N ALA A 143 -8.87 -33.50 11.49
CA ALA A 143 -9.67 -34.05 10.40
C ALA A 143 -11.12 -33.50 10.40
N SER A 144 -11.72 -33.38 11.59
CA SER A 144 -13.05 -32.78 11.75
C SER A 144 -13.08 -31.33 11.28
N THR A 145 -12.07 -30.51 11.61
CA THR A 145 -12.01 -29.12 11.12
C THR A 145 -11.89 -29.02 9.60
N LYS A 146 -11.17 -29.95 8.95
CA LYS A 146 -11.06 -30.00 7.48
C LYS A 146 -12.38 -30.41 6.85
N LYS A 147 -13.06 -31.41 7.41
CA LYS A 147 -14.38 -31.87 6.94
C LYS A 147 -15.47 -30.81 7.12
N ALA A 148 -15.37 -29.92 8.11
CA ALA A 148 -16.36 -28.88 8.32
C ALA A 148 -16.30 -27.74 7.27
N LEU A 149 -15.19 -27.62 6.53
CA LEU A 149 -14.97 -26.58 5.52
C LEU A 149 -15.27 -27.04 4.09
N LEU A 150 -15.52 -28.34 3.88
CA LEU A 150 -15.70 -29.01 2.59
C LEU A 150 -17.06 -29.74 2.57
#